data_AF-A0A9E5QNN9-F1
#
_entry.id   AF-A0A9E5QNN9-F1
#
_cell.length_a   1.000
_cell.length_b   1.000
_cell.length_c   1.000
_cell.angle_alpha   90.00
_cell.angle_beta   90.00
_cell.angle_gamma   90.00
#
_symmetry.space_group_name_H-M   'P 1'
#
loop_
_entity.id
_entity.type
_entity.pdbx_description
1 polymer ?
#
loop_
_entity_poly.entity_id
_entity_poly.type
_entity_poly.pdbx_seq_one_letter_code
_entity_poly.pdbx_strand_id
1 'polypeptide(L)'
;MDAYCTVSVLTQTPDPERVMYQAMHQDYCAEYVSAATDIPANYAEIVVKRLLEGNRGHYGPLEHPQISFAVGYFPHTVMQQARTHRVGVSFDCQSLRYTGEHLERIGAALLAGESPDLEPYFYVPQTVKQEQPKHVRG
;
A
#
# COMPACT_ATOMS: atom_id res chain seq x y z
N MET A 1 14.14 5.51 8.65
CA MET A 1 13.32 5.49 7.42
C MET A 1 14.26 5.68 6.25
N ASP A 2 14.05 4.97 5.15
CA ASP A 2 14.78 5.19 3.91
C ASP A 2 14.57 6.64 3.44
N ALA A 3 15.64 7.33 3.06
CA ALA A 3 15.60 8.75 2.70
C ALA A 3 14.89 9.02 1.36
N TYR A 4 14.77 8.01 0.51
CA TYR A 4 14.23 8.17 -0.84
C TYR A 4 12.82 7.61 -1.00
N CYS A 5 12.52 6.47 -0.37
CA CYS A 5 11.18 5.87 -0.42
C CYS A 5 10.13 6.86 0.10
N THR A 6 9.16 7.19 -0.76
CA THR A 6 8.11 8.15 -0.45
C THR A 6 6.74 7.54 -0.64
N VAL A 7 5.80 7.92 0.23
CA VAL A 7 4.42 7.48 0.19
C VAL A 7 3.53 8.71 0.35
N SER A 8 2.60 8.86 -0.58
CA SER A 8 1.58 9.91 -0.52
C SER A 8 0.20 9.32 -0.75
N VAL A 9 -0.80 9.87 -0.06
CA VAL A 9 -2.20 9.48 -0.27
C VAL A 9 -2.71 10.17 -1.53
N LEU A 10 -3.20 9.37 -2.49
CA LEU A 10 -3.86 9.89 -3.69
C LEU A 10 -5.34 10.16 -3.43
N THR A 11 -6.01 9.21 -2.79
CA THR A 11 -7.42 9.30 -2.42
C THR A 11 -7.74 8.33 -1.30
N GLN A 12 -8.82 8.61 -0.57
CA GLN A 12 -9.35 7.75 0.48
C GLN A 12 -10.86 7.94 0.59
N THR A 13 -11.56 6.92 1.05
CA THR A 13 -12.97 7.03 1.45
C THR A 13 -13.12 8.11 2.53
N PRO A 14 -13.97 9.14 2.30
CA PRO A 14 -14.31 10.10 3.35
C PRO A 14 -15.06 9.41 4.49
N ASP A 15 -14.72 9.73 5.74
CA ASP A 15 -15.36 9.16 6.95
C ASP A 15 -15.48 7.61 6.89
N PRO A 16 -14.33 6.91 6.81
CA PRO A 16 -14.33 5.46 6.59
C PRO A 16 -15.03 4.69 7.73
N GLU A 17 -14.93 5.18 8.96
CA GLU A 17 -15.61 4.62 10.12
C GLU A 17 -17.15 4.65 10.01
N ARG A 18 -17.73 5.68 9.39
CA ARG A 18 -19.17 5.73 9.10
C ARG A 18 -19.57 4.65 8.12
N VAL A 19 -18.80 4.48 7.05
CA VAL A 19 -19.04 3.42 6.05
C VAL A 19 -18.96 2.04 6.69
N MET A 20 -17.93 1.78 7.51
CA MET A 20 -17.79 0.53 8.25
C MET A 20 -18.98 0.30 9.20
N TYR A 21 -19.40 1.32 9.94
CA TYR A 21 -20.55 1.23 10.84
C TYR A 21 -21.84 0.91 10.08
N GLN A 22 -22.11 1.61 8.97
CA GLN A 22 -23.31 1.41 8.17
C GLN A 22 -23.37 0.01 7.56
N ALA A 23 -22.25 -0.50 7.04
CA ALA A 23 -22.15 -1.87 6.55
C ALA A 23 -22.45 -2.89 7.66
N MET A 24 -21.79 -2.78 8.81
CA MET A 24 -22.05 -3.63 9.98
C MET A 24 -23.51 -3.53 10.46
N HIS A 25 -24.09 -2.33 10.44
CA HIS A 25 -25.47 -2.11 10.88
C HIS A 25 -26.47 -2.73 9.92
N GLN A 26 -26.23 -2.65 8.61
CA GLN A 26 -27.08 -3.21 7.56
C GLN A 26 -27.26 -4.73 7.70
N ASP A 27 -26.25 -5.46 8.20
CA ASP A 27 -26.33 -6.92 8.38
C ASP A 27 -27.43 -7.35 9.36
N TYR A 28 -27.81 -6.48 10.28
CA TYR A 28 -28.77 -6.77 11.35
C TYR A 28 -29.92 -5.75 11.42
N CYS A 29 -30.01 -4.81 10.47
CA CYS A 29 -31.07 -3.83 10.39
C CYS A 29 -32.19 -4.35 9.49
N ALA A 30 -33.42 -4.36 9.99
CA ALA A 30 -34.60 -4.71 9.18
C ALA A 30 -35.00 -3.59 8.22
N GLU A 31 -34.55 -2.36 8.48
CA GLU A 31 -34.80 -1.18 7.66
C GLU A 31 -33.66 -0.95 6.66
N TYR A 32 -33.95 -0.12 5.66
CA TYR A 32 -32.97 0.25 4.64
C TYR A 32 -31.91 1.21 5.22
N VAL A 33 -30.64 0.79 5.23
CA VAL A 33 -29.52 1.65 5.63
C VAL A 33 -29.02 2.42 4.41
N SER A 34 -29.03 3.75 4.51
CA SER A 34 -28.58 4.68 3.48
C SER A 34 -27.62 5.71 4.06
N ALA A 35 -27.04 6.55 3.20
CA ALA A 35 -26.20 7.66 3.64
C ALA A 35 -26.90 8.60 4.64
N ALA A 36 -28.23 8.77 4.50
CA ALA A 36 -29.06 9.63 5.33
C ALA A 36 -29.56 8.98 6.63
N THR A 37 -29.29 7.67 6.83
CA THR A 37 -29.68 6.99 8.06
C THR A 37 -29.04 7.67 9.26
N ASP A 38 -29.86 7.93 10.28
CA ASP A 38 -29.40 8.46 11.56
C ASP A 38 -28.56 7.38 12.26
N ILE A 39 -27.35 7.76 12.67
CA ILE A 39 -26.41 6.84 13.31
C ILE A 39 -25.90 7.45 14.63
N PRO A 40 -25.57 6.62 15.63
CA PRO A 40 -25.09 7.10 16.92
C PRO A 40 -23.82 7.93 16.75
N ALA A 41 -23.70 9.06 17.45
CA ALA A 41 -22.52 9.95 17.34
C ALA A 41 -21.18 9.27 17.66
N ASN A 42 -21.20 8.16 18.40
CA ASN A 42 -20.02 7.37 18.76
C ASN A 42 -19.80 6.15 17.84
N TYR A 43 -20.27 6.19 16.58
CA TYR A 43 -20.19 5.09 15.62
C TYR A 43 -18.77 4.52 15.46
N ALA A 44 -17.74 5.37 15.48
CA ALA A 44 -16.34 4.95 15.38
C ALA A 44 -15.91 4.04 16.54
N GLU A 45 -16.25 4.40 17.77
CA GLU A 45 -15.95 3.56 18.96
C GLU A 45 -16.70 2.23 18.90
N ILE A 46 -17.93 2.24 18.37
CA ILE A 46 -18.73 1.03 18.21
C ILE A 46 -18.05 0.08 17.21
N VAL A 47 -17.54 0.60 16.09
CA VAL A 47 -16.78 -0.19 15.10
C VAL A 47 -15.57 -0.87 15.76
N VAL A 48 -14.75 -0.13 16.50
CA VAL A 48 -13.58 -0.69 17.20
C VAL A 48 -14.01 -1.78 18.18
N LYS A 49 -14.96 -1.49 19.08
CA LYS A 49 -15.41 -2.42 20.12
C LYS A 49 -16.06 -3.68 19.56
N ARG A 50 -16.85 -3.56 18.48
CA ARG A 50 -17.65 -4.68 17.95
C ARG A 50 -16.90 -5.49 16.89
N LEU A 51 -16.12 -4.85 16.03
CA LEU A 51 -15.44 -5.54 14.92
C LEU A 51 -14.01 -5.95 15.28
N LEU A 52 -13.23 -5.08 15.95
CA LEU A 52 -11.81 -5.31 16.23
C LEU A 52 -11.60 -5.96 17.60
N GLU A 53 -12.04 -5.33 18.68
CA GLU A 53 -11.86 -5.84 20.06
C GLU A 53 -12.80 -7.00 20.38
N GLY A 54 -13.94 -7.06 19.68
CA GLY A 54 -14.99 -8.04 19.94
C GLY A 54 -14.58 -9.49 19.65
N ASN A 55 -13.48 -9.72 18.92
CA ASN A 55 -12.95 -11.05 18.55
C ASN A 55 -14.01 -12.02 17.97
N ARG A 56 -15.02 -11.49 17.28
CA ARG A 56 -16.12 -12.30 16.70
C ARG A 56 -15.86 -12.73 15.25
N GLY A 57 -14.76 -12.29 14.66
CA GLY A 57 -14.42 -12.58 13.26
C GLY A 57 -15.26 -11.83 12.23
N HIS A 58 -16.01 -10.81 12.64
CA HIS A 58 -16.84 -10.02 11.73
C HIS A 58 -16.01 -8.95 11.01
N TYR A 59 -15.15 -9.38 10.09
CA TYR A 59 -14.21 -8.48 9.39
C TYR A 59 -14.75 -7.89 8.08
N GLY A 60 -15.83 -8.46 7.52
CA GLY A 60 -16.42 -8.01 6.26
C GLY A 60 -16.66 -6.48 6.20
N PRO A 61 -17.25 -5.84 7.23
CA PRO A 61 -17.46 -4.40 7.21
C PRO A 61 -16.18 -3.56 7.11
N LEU A 62 -15.03 -4.11 7.52
CA LEU A 62 -13.72 -3.43 7.43
C LEU A 62 -13.18 -3.36 5.99
N GLU A 63 -13.74 -4.15 5.06
CA GLU A 63 -13.29 -4.20 3.67
C GLU A 63 -13.94 -3.13 2.78
N HIS A 64 -14.96 -2.43 3.29
CA HIS A 64 -15.68 -1.40 2.54
C HIS A 64 -14.89 -0.12 2.28
N PRO A 65 -14.21 0.50 3.27
CA PRO A 65 -13.41 1.69 3.01
C PRO A 65 -12.16 1.35 2.19
N GLN A 66 -11.75 2.29 1.33
CA GLN A 66 -10.60 2.14 0.46
C GLN A 66 -9.64 3.33 0.60
N ILE A 67 -8.36 3.07 0.38
CA ILE A 67 -7.31 4.08 0.30
C ILE A 67 -6.36 3.73 -0.84
N SER A 68 -5.90 4.73 -1.58
CA SER A 68 -4.95 4.57 -2.68
C SER A 68 -3.72 5.43 -2.43
N PHE A 69 -2.55 4.83 -2.64
CA PHE A 69 -1.26 5.48 -2.40
C PHE A 69 -0.47 5.62 -3.71
N ALA A 70 0.20 6.75 -3.85
CA ALA A 70 1.36 6.87 -4.72
C ALA A 70 2.60 6.52 -3.90
N VAL A 71 3.26 5.43 -4.29
CA VAL A 71 4.46 4.93 -3.64
C VAL A 71 5.61 5.08 -4.64
N GLY A 72 6.68 5.75 -4.25
CA GLY A 72 7.82 6.04 -5.11
C GLY A 72 9.15 5.64 -4.49
N TYR A 73 10.16 5.45 -5.34
CA TYR A 73 11.56 5.26 -4.94
C TYR A 73 11.79 4.09 -3.96
N PHE A 74 11.09 2.98 -4.17
CA PHE A 74 11.31 1.74 -3.43
C PHE A 74 12.02 0.71 -4.32
N PRO A 75 12.84 -0.19 -3.75
CA PRO A 75 13.49 -1.25 -4.53
C PRO A 75 12.46 -2.18 -5.19
N HIS A 76 12.72 -2.60 -6.43
CA HIS A 76 11.85 -3.52 -7.17
C HIS A 76 11.49 -4.81 -6.41
N THR A 77 12.37 -5.28 -5.51
CA THR A 77 12.12 -6.45 -4.65
C THR A 77 10.95 -6.24 -3.67
N VAL A 78 10.68 -5.01 -3.25
CA VAL A 78 9.48 -4.68 -2.46
C VAL A 78 8.24 -4.99 -3.27
N MET A 79 8.20 -4.65 -4.56
CA MET A 79 7.06 -4.99 -5.41
C MET A 79 6.89 -6.50 -5.60
N GLN A 80 7.99 -7.24 -5.69
CA GLN A 80 7.94 -8.70 -5.80
C GLN A 80 7.28 -9.35 -4.58
N GLN A 81 7.46 -8.77 -3.39
CA GLN A 81 6.79 -9.24 -2.18
C GLN A 81 5.37 -8.68 -2.04
N ALA A 82 5.17 -7.37 -2.26
CA ALA A 82 3.87 -6.72 -2.07
C ALA A 82 2.79 -7.33 -2.98
N ARG A 83 3.11 -7.69 -4.22
CA ARG A 83 2.17 -8.35 -5.16
C ARG A 83 1.69 -9.75 -4.74
N THR A 84 2.26 -10.34 -3.68
CA THR A 84 1.76 -11.60 -3.12
C THR A 84 0.48 -11.41 -2.32
N HIS A 85 0.18 -10.18 -1.90
CA HIS A 85 -1.12 -9.79 -1.35
C HIS A 85 -2.11 -9.72 -2.51
N ARG A 86 -3.12 -10.60 -2.49
CA ARG A 86 -4.07 -10.81 -3.60
C ARG A 86 -5.49 -10.36 -3.29
N VAL A 87 -5.77 -9.98 -2.05
CA VAL A 87 -7.11 -9.62 -1.55
C VAL A 87 -7.04 -8.20 -1.01
N GLY A 88 -8.02 -7.37 -1.36
CA GLY A 88 -8.13 -5.99 -0.86
C GLY A 88 -7.06 -5.02 -1.39
N VAL A 89 -6.26 -5.43 -2.38
CA VAL A 89 -5.20 -4.60 -2.97
C VAL A 89 -5.18 -4.72 -4.48
N SER A 90 -4.79 -3.64 -5.15
CA SER A 90 -4.58 -3.58 -6.60
C SER A 90 -3.35 -2.73 -6.87
N PHE A 91 -2.64 -3.04 -7.95
CA PHE A 91 -1.36 -2.41 -8.27
C PHE A 91 -1.35 -1.93 -9.71
N ASP A 92 -0.91 -0.70 -9.90
CA ASP A 92 -0.42 -0.18 -11.17
C ASP A 92 1.05 0.20 -10.97
N CYS A 93 1.93 -0.36 -11.80
CA CYS A 93 3.37 -0.27 -11.62
C CYS A 93 4.01 0.29 -12.89
N GLN A 94 5.01 1.16 -12.71
CA GLN A 94 5.85 1.60 -13.81
C GLN A 94 6.43 0.39 -14.55
N SER A 95 6.18 0.32 -15.86
CA SER A 95 6.64 -0.79 -16.69
C SER A 95 8.00 -0.47 -17.30
N LEU A 96 9.04 -1.21 -16.88
CA LEU A 96 10.37 -1.13 -17.47
C LEU A 96 10.39 -1.49 -18.96
N ARG A 97 9.37 -2.18 -19.48
CA ARG A 97 9.24 -2.46 -20.93
C ARG A 97 8.97 -1.21 -21.76
N TYR A 98 8.36 -0.18 -21.16
CA TYR A 98 7.97 1.05 -21.86
C TYR A 98 8.77 2.25 -21.40
N THR A 99 9.22 2.25 -20.15
CA THR A 99 10.03 3.35 -19.62
C THR A 99 11.52 3.03 -19.59
N GLY A 100 11.96 1.90 -20.16
CA GLY A 100 13.31 1.36 -20.03
C GLY A 100 14.41 2.09 -20.84
N GLU A 101 14.07 3.08 -21.67
CA GLU A 101 15.04 3.82 -22.49
C GLU A 101 16.20 4.41 -21.66
N HIS A 102 15.92 4.85 -20.43
CA HIS A 102 16.96 5.31 -19.51
C HIS A 102 17.91 4.18 -19.07
N LEU A 103 17.41 2.94 -18.92
CA LEU A 103 18.23 1.77 -18.64
C LEU A 103 19.08 1.38 -19.85
N GLU A 104 18.54 1.50 -21.06
CA GLU A 104 19.31 1.28 -22.30
C GLU A 104 20.48 2.26 -22.39
N ARG A 105 20.23 3.55 -22.10
CA ARG A 105 21.27 4.58 -22.06
C ARG A 105 22.35 4.28 -21.02
N ILE A 106 21.96 3.85 -19.82
CA ILE A 106 22.90 3.44 -18.76
C ILE A 106 23.71 2.22 -19.20
N GLY A 107 23.06 1.23 -19.82
CA GLY A 107 23.73 0.04 -20.34
C GLY A 107 24.76 0.39 -21.42
N ALA A 108 24.44 1.29 -22.33
CA ALA A 108 25.37 1.77 -23.36
C ALA A 108 26.57 2.49 -22.75
N ALA A 109 26.36 3.36 -21.75
CA ALA A 109 27.44 4.04 -21.03
C ALA A 109 28.37 3.05 -20.31
N LEU A 110 27.82 2.06 -19.61
CA LEU A 110 28.60 1.00 -18.96
C LEU A 110 29.42 0.18 -19.97
N LEU A 111 28.84 -0.17 -21.12
CA LEU A 111 29.55 -0.88 -22.20
C LEU A 111 30.67 -0.03 -22.84
N ALA A 112 30.53 1.29 -22.83
CA ALA A 112 31.57 2.22 -23.26
C ALA A 112 32.69 2.43 -22.22
N GLY A 113 32.60 1.78 -21.05
CA GLY A 113 33.56 1.92 -19.95
C GLY A 113 33.31 3.14 -19.06
N GLU A 114 32.14 3.78 -19.18
CA GLU A 114 31.73 4.86 -18.28
C GLU A 114 31.21 4.31 -16.94
N SER A 115 31.17 5.16 -15.93
CA SER A 115 30.63 4.85 -14.58
C SER A 115 29.48 5.80 -14.22
N PRO A 116 28.31 5.67 -14.88
CA PRO A 116 27.15 6.50 -14.58
C PRO A 116 26.65 6.25 -13.15
N ASP A 117 26.13 7.29 -12.49
CA ASP A 117 25.46 7.15 -11.20
C ASP A 117 24.18 6.33 -11.36
N LEU A 118 24.15 5.15 -10.74
CA LEU A 118 23.05 4.20 -10.83
C LEU A 118 21.98 4.42 -9.77
N GLU A 119 22.28 5.19 -8.72
CA GLU A 119 21.39 5.35 -7.57
C GLU A 119 19.99 5.90 -7.91
N PRO A 120 19.84 6.86 -8.84
CA PRO A 120 18.52 7.34 -9.24
C PRO A 120 17.66 6.30 -9.94
N TYR A 121 18.25 5.21 -10.43
CA TYR A 121 17.62 4.25 -11.35
C TYR A 121 17.43 2.87 -10.72
N PHE A 122 18.42 2.44 -9.95
CA PHE A 122 18.38 1.22 -9.18
C PHE A 122 18.62 1.61 -7.74
N TYR A 123 17.56 1.69 -6.95
CA TYR A 123 17.74 1.83 -5.52
C TYR A 123 18.53 0.61 -5.02
N VAL A 124 19.77 0.83 -4.59
CA VAL A 124 20.61 -0.19 -3.97
C VAL A 124 20.55 0.01 -2.46
N PRO A 125 20.00 -0.95 -1.68
CA PRO A 125 19.97 -0.84 -0.23
C PRO A 125 21.36 -0.57 0.35
N GLN A 126 21.46 0.31 1.35
CA GLN A 126 22.73 0.67 2.02
C GLN A 126 23.55 -0.56 2.47
N THR A 127 22.88 -1.64 2.87
CA THR A 127 23.54 -2.90 3.25
C THR A 127 24.32 -3.53 2.09
N VAL A 128 23.79 -3.46 0.86
CA VAL A 128 24.48 -3.93 -0.34
C VAL A 128 25.63 -2.98 -0.71
N LYS A 129 25.43 -1.67 -0.57
CA LYS A 129 26.49 -0.65 -0.81
C LYS A 129 27.69 -0.79 0.11
N GLN A 130 27.45 -1.23 1.34
CA GLN A 130 28.48 -1.42 2.37
C GLN A 130 29.09 -2.84 2.35
N GLU A 131 28.77 -3.64 1.32
CA GLU A 131 29.17 -5.05 1.19
C GLU A 131 28.84 -5.90 2.44
N GLN A 132 27.84 -5.47 3.21
CA GLN A 132 27.46 -6.18 4.43
C GLN A 132 26.60 -7.38 4.06
N PRO A 133 26.93 -8.58 4.57
CA PRO A 133 26.09 -9.75 4.36
C PRO A 133 24.69 -9.47 4.90
N LYS A 134 23.65 -9.81 4.11
CA LYS A 134 22.27 -9.84 4.63
C LYS A 134 22.29 -10.75 5.85
N HIS A 135 21.99 -10.20 7.03
CA HIS A 135 21.79 -11.02 8.22
C HIS A 135 20.61 -11.95 7.95
N VAL A 136 20.93 -13.23 7.71
CA VAL A 136 19.93 -14.30 7.72
C VAL A 136 19.52 -14.45 9.17
N ARG A 137 18.40 -13.82 9.56
CA ARG A 137 17.78 -14.15 10.84
C ARG A 137 17.26 -15.58 10.71
N GLY A 138 17.88 -16.49 11.47
CA GLY A 138 17.41 -17.86 11.65
C GLY A 138 16.10 -17.92 12.43
#